data_AF-A0A1Q7ZVX8-F1
#
_entry.id   AF-A0A1Q7ZVX8-F1
#
_cell.length_a   1.000
_cell.length_b   1.000
_cell.length_c   1.000
_cell.angle_alpha   90.00
_cell.angle_beta   90.00
_cell.angle_gamma   90.00
#
_symmetry.space_group_name_H-M   'P 1'
#
loop_
_entity.id
_entity.type
_entity.pdbx_description
1 polymer ?
#
loop_
_entity_poly.entity_id
_entity_poly.type
_entity_poly.pdbx_seq_one_letter_code
_entity_poly.pdbx_strand_id
1 'polypeptide(L)'
;MVQHVQTLWPVLTRVPDSANARSSLIPLPNPYIVPGGRFREVYYWDSYFTMLGLVQSGRTDLVKNMLDNFAHLILTVGHIPNGNRTYYLSRSQPPYFAAMVGLYARATDTAHALTYLDAMEKEYAFWMDGADTLSQGHAYRRVVRLPDGVVVNRYWDDSDEPRPESYRPDVEIGQTLPESLRAKFYRAARATAESGWDFSSRWMRDPKDLRTLETTDLIPVDLNSLLYNAERTIAAWAFARNGRGDDTLFRRFKERADARRQAVLAMYDPKAGFFFDRRWRSAELVTDRPSLAAAAPLYFGIATDAQGKRVAARLERDFLKPGGFVTTNFASGQQWDGPNGWPPLEWLTIEGVRRYGRGDLADKAAGRWLALLDRTYRATGRMMEKYDVVNTNKKA
;
A
#
# COMPACT_ATOMS: atom_id res chain seq x y z
N MET A 1 -12.36 -22.53 -9.74
CA MET A 1 -11.59 -21.33 -9.33
C MET A 1 -10.48 -21.65 -8.32
N VAL A 2 -10.77 -22.21 -7.13
CA VAL A 2 -9.73 -22.51 -6.11
C VAL A 2 -8.60 -23.40 -6.64
N GLN A 3 -8.94 -24.52 -7.30
CA GLN A 3 -7.95 -25.40 -7.92
C GLN A 3 -7.07 -24.66 -8.93
N HIS A 4 -7.65 -23.75 -9.72
CA HIS A 4 -6.89 -22.94 -10.68
C HIS A 4 -5.88 -22.03 -9.97
N VAL A 5 -6.29 -21.33 -8.89
CA VAL A 5 -5.36 -20.51 -8.08
C VAL A 5 -4.21 -21.36 -7.54
N GLN A 6 -4.51 -22.54 -6.98
CA GLN A 6 -3.49 -23.44 -6.44
C GLN A 6 -2.51 -23.90 -7.53
N THR A 7 -2.99 -24.17 -8.75
CA THR A 7 -2.12 -24.53 -9.88
C THR A 7 -1.28 -23.38 -10.42
N LEU A 8 -1.64 -22.12 -10.13
CA LEU A 8 -0.88 -20.95 -10.57
C LEU A 8 0.32 -20.64 -9.66
N TRP A 9 0.34 -21.07 -8.39
CA TRP A 9 1.47 -20.77 -7.50
C TRP A 9 2.82 -21.21 -8.08
N PRO A 10 3.00 -22.45 -8.60
CA PRO A 10 4.24 -22.84 -9.25
C PRO A 10 4.56 -21.99 -10.50
N VAL A 11 3.55 -21.62 -11.29
CA VAL A 11 3.71 -20.83 -12.53
C VAL A 11 4.20 -19.42 -12.23
N LEU A 12 3.69 -18.82 -11.15
CA LEU A 12 4.04 -17.49 -10.69
C LEU A 12 5.30 -17.47 -9.82
N THR A 13 5.81 -18.65 -9.42
CA THR A 13 7.06 -18.74 -8.67
C THR A 13 8.25 -18.46 -9.59
N ARG A 14 9.21 -17.69 -9.08
CA ARG A 14 10.55 -17.58 -9.62
C ARG A 14 11.51 -18.27 -8.66
N VAL A 15 12.49 -18.95 -9.24
CA VAL A 15 13.60 -19.57 -8.48
C VAL A 15 14.54 -18.46 -7.98
N PRO A 16 15.43 -18.75 -7.01
CA PRO A 16 16.46 -17.81 -6.60
C PRO A 16 17.24 -17.27 -7.81
N ASP A 17 17.50 -15.97 -7.78
CA ASP A 17 18.17 -15.30 -8.89
C ASP A 17 19.70 -15.43 -8.77
N SER A 18 20.38 -15.39 -9.91
CA SER A 18 21.84 -15.29 -9.97
C SER A 18 22.26 -13.87 -10.32
N ALA A 19 23.37 -13.41 -9.75
CA ALA A 19 23.90 -12.09 -10.07
C ALA A 19 24.26 -11.97 -11.55
N ASN A 20 23.80 -10.90 -12.20
CA ASN A 20 24.14 -10.58 -13.58
C ASN A 20 24.27 -9.07 -13.73
N ALA A 21 25.50 -8.58 -13.94
CA ALA A 21 25.82 -7.15 -14.03
C ALA A 21 25.12 -6.42 -15.20
N ARG A 22 24.61 -7.15 -16.21
CA ARG A 22 23.85 -6.59 -17.35
C ARG A 22 22.34 -6.62 -17.13
N SER A 23 21.88 -7.22 -16.03
CA SER A 23 20.46 -7.28 -15.69
C SER A 23 20.08 -6.11 -14.80
N SER A 24 18.90 -5.55 -15.02
CA SER A 24 18.28 -4.66 -14.04
C SER A 24 17.69 -5.42 -12.84
N LEU A 25 17.55 -6.74 -12.91
CA LEU A 25 17.00 -7.55 -11.81
C LEU A 25 18.01 -7.63 -10.66
N ILE A 26 17.58 -7.23 -9.47
CA ILE A 26 18.35 -7.35 -8.23
C ILE A 26 18.14 -8.79 -7.72
N PRO A 27 19.21 -9.59 -7.55
CA PRO A 27 19.06 -10.99 -7.25
C PRO A 27 18.50 -11.22 -5.84
N LEU A 28 17.57 -12.16 -5.72
CA LEU A 28 17.00 -12.59 -4.44
C LEU A 28 17.44 -14.02 -4.08
N PRO A 29 17.78 -14.28 -2.80
CA PRO A 29 18.36 -15.56 -2.36
C PRO A 29 17.36 -16.73 -2.31
N ASN A 30 16.06 -16.47 -2.22
CA ASN A 30 15.03 -17.51 -2.09
C ASN A 30 13.96 -17.41 -3.20
N PRO A 31 13.17 -18.47 -3.45
CA PRO A 31 12.03 -18.40 -4.36
C PRO A 31 11.01 -17.33 -3.95
N TYR A 32 10.35 -16.71 -4.93
CA TYR A 32 9.32 -15.69 -4.70
C TYR A 32 8.20 -15.74 -5.73
N ILE A 33 7.03 -15.18 -5.39
CA ILE A 33 5.91 -15.04 -6.31
C ILE A 33 5.97 -13.69 -7.03
N VAL A 34 5.66 -13.67 -8.33
CA VAL A 34 5.45 -12.45 -9.12
C VAL A 34 3.96 -12.27 -9.46
N PRO A 35 3.46 -11.04 -9.71
CA PRO A 35 2.05 -10.81 -10.06
C PRO A 35 1.61 -11.52 -11.36
N GLY A 36 2.53 -11.65 -12.33
CA GLY A 36 2.28 -12.33 -13.62
C GLY A 36 2.20 -11.38 -14.82
N GLY A 37 2.21 -11.95 -16.02
CA GLY A 37 2.18 -11.20 -17.28
C GLY A 37 3.46 -10.38 -17.52
N ARG A 38 3.33 -9.06 -17.63
CA ARG A 38 4.48 -8.15 -17.84
C ARG A 38 5.35 -7.99 -16.60
N PHE A 39 4.79 -8.22 -15.41
CA PHE A 39 5.46 -8.10 -14.12
C PHE A 39 6.26 -9.38 -13.85
N ARG A 40 7.58 -9.27 -13.97
CA ARG A 40 8.51 -10.42 -13.92
C ARG A 40 9.43 -10.39 -12.70
N GLU A 41 9.20 -9.43 -11.81
CA GLU A 41 9.90 -9.15 -10.57
C GLU A 41 8.91 -9.28 -9.41
N VAL A 42 9.44 -9.46 -8.18
CA VAL A 42 8.60 -9.33 -6.99
C VAL A 42 8.18 -7.87 -6.85
N TYR A 43 6.93 -7.63 -6.46
CA TYR A 43 6.42 -6.33 -6.08
C TYR A 43 6.10 -6.31 -4.59
N TYR A 44 6.39 -5.22 -3.92
CA TYR A 44 6.37 -5.16 -2.46
C TYR A 44 4.96 -5.38 -1.89
N TRP A 45 4.02 -4.46 -2.13
CA TRP A 45 2.71 -4.55 -1.47
C TRP A 45 1.83 -5.70 -2.02
N ASP A 46 1.94 -6.03 -3.31
CA ASP A 46 1.27 -7.18 -3.95
C ASP A 46 1.57 -8.49 -3.21
N SER A 47 2.81 -8.60 -2.72
CA SER A 47 3.27 -9.78 -1.99
C SER A 47 2.49 -10.00 -0.70
N TYR A 48 2.00 -8.94 -0.03
CA TYR A 48 1.21 -9.12 1.20
C TYR A 48 -0.11 -9.81 0.90
N PHE A 49 -0.82 -9.34 -0.13
CA PHE A 49 -2.10 -9.91 -0.54
C PHE A 49 -1.92 -11.31 -1.13
N THR A 50 -0.80 -11.56 -1.80
CA THR A 50 -0.41 -12.90 -2.25
C THR A 50 -0.14 -13.82 -1.05
N MET A 51 0.58 -13.35 -0.03
CA MET A 51 0.88 -14.13 1.18
C MET A 51 -0.38 -14.54 1.94
N LEU A 52 -1.43 -13.71 1.97
CA LEU A 52 -2.73 -14.11 2.53
C LEU A 52 -3.27 -15.38 1.84
N GLY A 53 -3.21 -15.43 0.51
CA GLY A 53 -3.60 -16.60 -0.27
C GLY A 53 -2.66 -17.80 -0.10
N LEU A 54 -1.35 -17.57 0.03
CA LEU A 54 -0.37 -18.62 0.30
C LEU A 54 -0.57 -19.27 1.66
N VAL A 55 -0.81 -18.48 2.72
CA VAL A 55 -1.14 -18.99 4.06
C VAL A 55 -2.39 -19.87 3.98
N GLN A 56 -3.45 -19.39 3.30
CA GLN A 56 -4.67 -20.18 3.12
C GLN A 56 -4.44 -21.47 2.31
N SER A 57 -3.43 -21.49 1.44
CA SER A 57 -3.02 -22.66 0.66
C SER A 57 -2.02 -23.57 1.39
N GLY A 58 -1.69 -23.29 2.66
CA GLY A 58 -0.70 -24.06 3.43
C GLY A 58 0.75 -23.84 2.99
N ARG A 59 1.03 -22.80 2.21
CA ARG A 59 2.36 -22.49 1.65
C ARG A 59 3.15 -21.49 2.50
N THR A 60 3.23 -21.75 3.81
CA THR A 60 4.01 -20.91 4.74
C THR A 60 5.51 -20.97 4.45
N ASP A 61 5.99 -22.01 3.77
CA ASP A 61 7.33 -22.12 3.19
C ASP A 61 7.65 -20.97 2.24
N LEU A 62 6.75 -20.67 1.30
CA LEU A 62 6.92 -19.57 0.36
C LEU A 62 6.77 -18.20 1.03
N VAL A 63 5.87 -18.08 2.01
CA VAL A 63 5.74 -16.85 2.81
C VAL A 63 7.06 -16.54 3.52
N LYS A 64 7.69 -17.54 4.15
CA LYS A 64 9.01 -17.39 4.78
C LYS A 64 10.07 -16.97 3.76
N ASN A 65 10.15 -17.64 2.60
CA ASN A 65 11.12 -17.30 1.56
C ASN A 65 10.99 -15.84 1.10
N MET A 66 9.76 -15.36 0.91
CA MET A 66 9.51 -13.97 0.52
C MET A 66 9.85 -12.98 1.65
N LEU A 67 9.56 -13.31 2.91
CA LEU A 67 10.01 -12.49 4.06
C LEU A 67 11.54 -12.41 4.16
N ASP A 68 12.23 -13.54 3.97
CA ASP A 68 13.70 -13.58 3.95
C ASP A 68 14.26 -12.73 2.80
N ASN A 69 13.63 -12.76 1.62
CA ASN A 69 14.01 -11.91 0.49
C ASN A 69 13.78 -10.41 0.78
N PHE A 70 12.67 -10.05 1.41
CA PHE A 70 12.41 -8.66 1.78
C PHE A 70 13.35 -8.17 2.87
N ALA A 71 13.64 -8.99 3.88
CA ALA A 71 14.66 -8.70 4.88
C ALA A 71 16.04 -8.53 4.22
N HIS A 72 16.38 -9.40 3.26
CA HIS A 72 17.61 -9.27 2.47
C HIS A 72 17.68 -7.92 1.75
N LEU A 73 16.63 -7.50 1.04
CA LEU A 73 16.57 -6.19 0.38
C LEU A 73 16.73 -5.03 1.37
N ILE A 74 16.04 -5.06 2.51
CA ILE A 74 16.18 -4.03 3.55
C ILE A 74 17.64 -3.95 4.03
N LEU A 75 18.28 -5.10 4.24
CA LEU A 75 19.64 -5.16 4.77
C LEU A 75 20.70 -4.73 3.74
N THR A 76 20.54 -5.10 2.47
CA THR A 76 21.55 -4.85 1.41
C THR A 76 21.31 -3.57 0.61
N VAL A 77 20.04 -3.21 0.36
CA VAL A 77 19.65 -2.01 -0.39
C VAL A 77 19.32 -0.84 0.53
N GLY A 78 18.78 -1.11 1.71
CA GLY A 78 18.37 -0.10 2.70
C GLY A 78 16.85 0.02 2.88
N HIS A 79 16.07 -0.49 1.93
CA HIS A 79 14.62 -0.56 1.94
C HIS A 79 14.13 -1.64 0.98
N ILE A 80 12.83 -1.93 0.98
CA ILE A 80 12.21 -2.75 -0.06
C ILE A 80 11.87 -1.84 -1.23
N PRO A 81 12.49 -1.98 -2.41
CA PRO A 81 12.13 -1.19 -3.57
C PRO A 81 10.74 -1.58 -4.10
N ASN A 82 10.13 -0.73 -4.94
CA ASN A 82 8.82 -1.01 -5.57
C ASN A 82 8.72 -2.45 -6.11
N GLY A 83 9.75 -2.88 -6.83
CA GLY A 83 10.06 -4.28 -7.09
C GLY A 83 11.57 -4.50 -7.20
N ASN A 84 12.06 -5.74 -7.30
CA ASN A 84 13.50 -6.03 -7.29
C ASN A 84 14.23 -5.67 -8.61
N ARG A 85 14.12 -4.40 -9.05
CA ARG A 85 14.79 -3.85 -10.23
C ARG A 85 15.59 -2.60 -9.89
N THR A 86 16.73 -2.39 -10.56
CA THR A 86 17.61 -1.24 -10.32
C THR A 86 16.91 0.10 -10.53
N TYR A 87 16.02 0.21 -11.52
CA TYR A 87 15.23 1.43 -11.77
C TYR A 87 14.14 1.70 -10.72
N TYR A 88 13.93 0.77 -9.77
CA TYR A 88 13.07 0.96 -8.61
C TYR A 88 13.82 1.34 -7.34
N LEU A 89 15.16 1.36 -7.34
CA LEU A 89 15.96 1.68 -6.14
C LEU A 89 15.66 3.06 -5.53
N SER A 90 15.16 4.02 -6.32
CA SER A 90 14.87 5.36 -5.84
C SER A 90 13.57 5.50 -5.03
N ARG A 91 12.75 4.45 -4.96
CA ARG A 91 11.46 4.45 -4.23
C ARG A 91 11.13 3.08 -3.64
N SER A 92 10.19 3.06 -2.70
CA SER A 92 9.59 1.84 -2.16
C SER A 92 8.23 1.55 -2.80
N GLN A 93 7.32 0.98 -2.01
CA GLN A 93 5.89 0.81 -2.22
C GLN A 93 5.19 0.89 -0.84
N PRO A 94 3.84 0.79 -0.71
CA PRO A 94 3.20 0.82 0.60
C PRO A 94 3.81 -0.19 1.60
N PRO A 95 4.19 0.22 2.84
CA PRO A 95 5.06 -0.58 3.70
C PRO A 95 4.33 -1.68 4.47
N TYR A 96 4.09 -2.80 3.78
CA TYR A 96 3.39 -3.96 4.33
C TYR A 96 4.28 -4.98 5.06
N PHE A 97 5.61 -4.83 5.10
CA PHE A 97 6.52 -5.85 5.66
C PHE A 97 6.17 -6.21 7.11
N ALA A 98 5.90 -5.22 7.97
CA ALA A 98 5.44 -5.49 9.34
C ALA A 98 4.10 -6.25 9.38
N ALA A 99 3.17 -5.97 8.46
CA ALA A 99 1.92 -6.71 8.33
C ALA A 99 2.15 -8.15 7.82
N MET A 100 3.12 -8.36 6.93
CA MET A 100 3.56 -9.68 6.45
C MET A 100 4.16 -10.50 7.59
N VAL A 101 5.04 -9.91 8.40
CA VAL A 101 5.63 -10.56 9.58
C VAL A 101 4.54 -10.93 10.59
N GLY A 102 3.60 -10.03 10.86
CA GLY A 102 2.45 -10.32 11.72
C GLY A 102 1.52 -11.41 11.18
N LEU A 103 1.34 -11.49 9.86
CA LEU A 103 0.61 -12.58 9.20
C LEU A 103 1.34 -13.92 9.39
N TYR A 104 2.64 -13.95 9.14
CA TYR A 104 3.45 -15.15 9.27
C TYR A 104 3.51 -15.67 10.72
N ALA A 105 3.62 -14.77 11.70
CA ALA A 105 3.58 -15.10 13.11
C ALA A 105 2.27 -15.82 13.50
N ARG A 106 1.11 -15.31 13.03
CA ARG A 106 -0.19 -15.94 13.28
C ARG A 106 -0.35 -17.29 12.59
N ALA A 107 0.30 -17.48 11.44
CA ALA A 107 0.23 -18.71 10.67
C ALA A 107 1.23 -19.79 11.14
N THR A 108 2.20 -19.42 11.97
CA THR A 108 3.30 -20.30 12.40
C THR A 108 3.59 -20.15 13.90
N ASP A 109 4.80 -19.72 14.26
CA ASP A 109 5.25 -19.45 15.63
C ASP A 109 5.90 -18.06 15.68
N THR A 110 5.51 -17.28 16.69
CA THR A 110 6.06 -15.96 17.04
C THR A 110 7.59 -15.97 17.13
N ALA A 111 8.23 -17.05 17.58
CA ALA A 111 9.69 -17.13 17.69
C ALA A 111 10.39 -16.93 16.34
N HIS A 112 9.83 -17.47 15.24
CA HIS A 112 10.38 -17.26 13.90
C HIS A 112 10.21 -15.82 13.43
N ALA A 113 9.10 -15.18 13.80
CA ALA A 113 8.81 -13.81 13.41
C ALA A 113 9.73 -12.78 14.11
N LEU A 114 10.30 -13.11 15.28
CA LEU A 114 11.25 -12.25 15.99
C LEU A 114 12.54 -11.99 15.17
N THR A 115 12.91 -12.91 14.29
CA THR A 115 14.12 -12.77 13.44
C THR A 115 14.05 -11.58 12.49
N TYR A 116 12.85 -11.06 12.21
CA TYR A 116 12.63 -9.92 11.31
C TYR A 116 12.59 -8.56 12.02
N LEU A 117 12.77 -8.50 13.35
CA LEU A 117 12.71 -7.24 14.10
C LEU A 117 13.72 -6.20 13.60
N ASP A 118 14.98 -6.59 13.46
CA ASP A 118 16.03 -5.67 13.00
C ASP A 118 15.75 -5.15 11.58
N ALA A 119 15.17 -5.98 10.70
CA ALA A 119 14.74 -5.56 9.36
C ALA A 119 13.55 -4.59 9.43
N MET A 120 12.56 -4.81 10.30
CA MET A 120 11.45 -3.87 10.49
C MET A 120 11.93 -2.51 11.02
N GLU A 121 12.88 -2.49 11.97
CA GLU A 121 13.47 -1.25 12.47
C GLU A 121 14.23 -0.49 11.37
N LYS A 122 14.99 -1.21 10.54
CA LYS A 122 15.75 -0.61 9.43
C LYS A 122 14.83 -0.06 8.34
N GLU A 123 13.77 -0.77 7.97
CA GLU A 123 12.77 -0.25 7.03
C GLU A 123 12.05 0.98 7.61
N TYR A 124 11.67 0.94 8.88
CA TYR A 124 11.07 2.11 9.53
C TYR A 124 12.02 3.32 9.51
N ALA A 125 13.32 3.11 9.70
CA ALA A 125 14.32 4.17 9.58
C ALA A 125 14.38 4.77 8.17
N PHE A 126 14.20 3.98 7.10
CA PHE A 126 14.08 4.50 5.72
C PHE A 126 12.88 5.45 5.57
N TRP A 127 11.71 5.08 6.09
CA TRP A 127 10.52 5.94 6.04
C TRP A 127 10.70 7.22 6.87
N MET A 128 11.51 7.16 7.93
CA MET A 128 11.76 8.28 8.84
C MET A 128 13.06 9.05 8.53
N ASP A 129 13.69 8.82 7.38
CA ASP A 129 14.94 9.50 7.00
C ASP A 129 14.78 11.04 7.04
N GLY A 130 15.62 11.68 7.86
CA GLY A 130 15.62 13.12 8.13
C GLY A 130 14.63 13.61 9.19
N ALA A 131 13.85 12.73 9.84
CA ALA A 131 12.88 13.15 10.84
C ALA A 131 13.51 13.92 12.02
N ASP A 132 14.66 13.47 12.52
CA ASP A 132 15.28 14.02 13.75
C ASP A 132 15.79 15.46 13.59
N THR A 133 16.08 15.90 12.36
CA THR A 133 16.60 17.24 12.06
C THR A 133 15.57 18.16 11.40
N LEU A 134 14.42 17.62 10.98
CA LEU A 134 13.38 18.37 10.28
C LEU A 134 12.65 19.33 11.21
N SER A 135 12.62 20.62 10.88
CA SER A 135 11.85 21.64 11.59
C SER A 135 10.33 21.42 11.46
N GLN A 136 9.56 21.90 12.46
CA GLN A 136 8.09 21.89 12.40
C GLN A 136 7.57 22.64 11.16
N GLY A 137 6.47 22.15 10.59
CA GLY A 137 5.83 22.73 9.39
C GLY A 137 6.59 22.48 8.09
N HIS A 138 7.60 21.61 8.08
CA HIS A 138 8.41 21.30 6.90
C HIS A 138 8.30 19.82 6.51
N ALA A 139 8.75 19.53 5.30
CA ALA A 139 8.82 18.17 4.76
C ALA A 139 10.21 17.91 4.16
N TYR A 140 10.72 16.70 4.35
CA TYR A 140 11.96 16.22 3.74
C TYR A 140 11.75 14.76 3.33
N ARG A 141 11.92 14.48 2.03
CA ARG A 141 11.66 13.16 1.44
C ARG A 141 10.28 12.61 1.84
N ARG A 142 10.23 11.43 2.46
CA ARG A 142 9.00 10.76 2.94
C ARG A 142 8.46 11.32 4.25
N VAL A 143 9.15 12.27 4.89
CA VAL A 143 8.81 12.79 6.21
C VAL A 143 8.15 14.16 6.11
N VAL A 144 7.10 14.36 6.90
CA VAL A 144 6.47 15.65 7.17
C VAL A 144 6.43 15.83 8.69
N ARG A 145 6.99 16.91 9.21
CA ARG A 145 6.80 17.30 10.61
C ARG A 145 5.70 18.34 10.68
N LEU A 146 4.57 17.97 11.29
CA LEU A 146 3.43 18.86 11.47
C LEU A 146 3.77 20.05 12.39
N PRO A 147 2.97 21.13 12.38
CA PRO A 147 3.19 22.29 13.26
C PRO A 147 3.18 21.96 14.76
N ASP A 148 2.47 20.91 15.17
CA ASP A 148 2.43 20.41 16.54
C ASP A 148 3.63 19.48 16.88
N GLY A 149 4.56 19.29 15.95
CA GLY A 149 5.74 18.45 16.12
C GLY A 149 5.55 16.97 15.79
N VAL A 150 4.31 16.51 15.58
CA VAL A 150 4.03 15.12 15.21
C VAL A 150 4.63 14.83 13.83
N VAL A 151 5.30 13.68 13.71
CA VAL A 151 5.89 13.25 12.45
C VAL A 151 4.95 12.28 11.74
N VAL A 152 4.60 12.62 10.50
CA VAL A 152 3.80 11.82 9.59
C VAL A 152 4.55 11.64 8.28
N ASN A 153 4.01 10.82 7.39
CA ASN A 153 4.70 10.47 6.16
C ASN A 153 3.89 10.78 4.90
N ARG A 154 4.62 10.95 3.80
CA ARG A 154 4.12 11.07 2.43
C ARG A 154 4.90 10.13 1.51
N TYR A 155 4.33 9.82 0.36
CA TYR A 155 5.07 9.15 -0.70
C TYR A 155 6.06 10.11 -1.36
N TRP A 156 7.25 9.60 -1.68
CA TRP A 156 8.37 10.33 -2.24
C TRP A 156 9.37 9.39 -2.93
N ASP A 157 9.63 9.62 -4.21
CA ASP A 157 10.77 9.01 -4.91
C ASP A 157 11.98 9.94 -4.84
N ASP A 158 13.19 9.40 -4.75
CA ASP A 158 14.43 10.16 -4.64
C ASP A 158 14.95 10.75 -5.95
N SER A 159 14.40 10.34 -7.09
CA SER A 159 14.60 10.91 -8.42
C SER A 159 13.44 11.80 -8.85
N ASP A 160 13.75 12.88 -9.58
CA ASP A 160 12.83 13.77 -10.29
C ASP A 160 12.99 13.68 -11.82
N GLU A 161 13.49 12.56 -12.32
CA GLU A 161 13.63 12.31 -13.77
C GLU A 161 12.47 11.45 -14.29
N PRO A 162 12.23 11.31 -15.60
CA PRO A 162 11.24 10.36 -16.13
C PRO A 162 11.50 8.91 -15.66
N ARG A 163 10.45 8.12 -15.41
CA ARG A 163 10.58 6.72 -14.98
C ARG A 163 11.17 5.84 -16.10
N PRO A 164 12.24 5.06 -15.88
CA PRO A 164 12.81 4.23 -16.95
C PRO A 164 11.82 3.23 -17.54
N GLU A 165 10.96 2.63 -16.71
CA GLU A 165 9.93 1.67 -17.13
C GLU A 165 8.71 2.31 -17.81
N SER A 166 8.62 3.64 -17.81
CA SER A 166 7.53 4.43 -18.41
C SER A 166 8.04 5.73 -19.03
N TYR A 167 9.24 5.67 -19.62
CA TYR A 167 10.01 6.87 -20.00
C TYR A 167 9.26 7.75 -21.00
N ARG A 168 8.78 7.13 -22.10
CA ARG A 168 8.06 7.86 -23.15
C ARG A 168 6.79 8.55 -22.62
N PRO A 169 5.84 7.86 -21.95
CA PRO A 169 4.66 8.52 -21.38
C PRO A 169 4.99 9.68 -20.44
N ASP A 170 5.98 9.52 -19.56
CA ASP A 170 6.37 10.58 -18.62
C ASP A 170 6.91 11.80 -19.38
N VAL A 171 7.82 11.60 -20.34
CA VAL A 171 8.39 12.68 -21.16
C VAL A 171 7.33 13.38 -22.01
N GLU A 172 6.43 12.63 -22.66
CA GLU A 172 5.36 13.21 -23.49
C GLU A 172 4.50 14.18 -22.69
N ILE A 173 4.13 13.83 -21.46
CA ILE A 173 3.34 14.72 -20.58
C ILE A 173 4.20 15.84 -20.02
N GLY A 174 5.40 15.54 -19.53
CA GLY A 174 6.31 16.52 -18.95
C GLY A 174 6.72 17.61 -19.94
N GLN A 175 6.87 17.30 -21.22
CA GLN A 175 7.19 18.28 -22.25
C GLN A 175 6.06 19.28 -22.52
N THR A 176 4.80 18.94 -22.18
CA THR A 176 3.67 19.90 -22.24
C THR A 176 3.69 20.93 -21.12
N LEU A 177 4.51 20.71 -20.07
CA LEU A 177 4.66 21.63 -18.95
C LEU A 177 5.82 22.62 -19.19
N PRO A 178 5.74 23.83 -18.59
CA PRO A 178 6.90 24.70 -18.45
C PRO A 178 8.09 23.95 -17.84
N GLU A 179 9.30 24.24 -18.34
CA GLU A 179 10.53 23.57 -17.90
C GLU A 179 10.71 23.58 -16.38
N SER A 180 10.37 24.70 -15.73
CA SER A 180 10.42 24.89 -14.28
C SER A 180 9.50 23.95 -13.47
N LEU A 181 8.50 23.33 -14.11
CA LEU A 181 7.55 22.42 -13.47
C LEU A 181 7.83 20.94 -13.76
N ARG A 182 8.73 20.63 -14.71
CA ARG A 182 8.96 19.24 -15.17
C ARG A 182 9.50 18.33 -14.08
N ALA A 183 10.56 18.74 -13.39
CA ALA A 183 11.14 17.98 -12.29
C ALA A 183 10.11 17.71 -11.18
N LYS A 184 9.29 18.71 -10.84
CA LYS A 184 8.19 18.55 -9.87
C LYS A 184 7.17 17.50 -10.34
N PHE A 185 6.77 17.56 -11.61
CA PHE A 185 5.85 16.59 -12.19
C PHE A 185 6.43 15.17 -12.18
N TYR A 186 7.66 14.98 -12.63
CA TYR A 186 8.31 13.66 -12.64
C TYR A 186 8.45 13.08 -11.23
N ARG A 187 8.86 13.89 -10.25
CA ARG A 187 8.88 13.50 -8.83
C ARG A 187 7.50 13.04 -8.35
N ALA A 188 6.45 13.81 -8.66
CA ALA A 188 5.09 13.48 -8.27
C ALA A 188 4.59 12.19 -8.96
N ALA A 189 4.91 12.00 -10.24
CA ALA A 189 4.57 10.79 -10.98
C ALA A 189 5.22 9.55 -10.34
N ARG A 190 6.51 9.64 -9.99
CA ARG A 190 7.24 8.58 -9.29
C ARG A 190 6.76 8.33 -7.88
N ALA A 191 6.47 9.37 -7.11
CA ALA A 191 5.86 9.25 -5.79
C ALA A 191 4.48 8.56 -5.88
N THR A 192 3.76 8.77 -6.98
CA THR A 192 2.50 8.06 -7.23
C THR A 192 2.74 6.58 -7.49
N ALA A 193 3.81 6.21 -8.20
CA ALA A 193 4.22 4.80 -8.32
C ALA A 193 4.64 4.20 -6.97
N GLU A 194 5.30 4.96 -6.09
CA GLU A 194 5.59 4.53 -4.69
C GLU A 194 4.30 4.32 -3.89
N SER A 195 3.22 5.03 -4.19
CA SER A 195 1.92 4.82 -3.54
C SER A 195 1.22 3.51 -3.91
N GLY A 196 1.66 2.88 -5.02
CA GLY A 196 0.97 1.77 -5.65
C GLY A 196 -0.27 2.16 -6.47
N TRP A 197 -0.67 3.44 -6.46
CA TRP A 197 -1.87 3.96 -7.14
C TRP A 197 -1.53 4.83 -8.37
N ASP A 198 -0.60 4.40 -9.22
CA ASP A 198 -0.20 5.08 -10.46
C ASP A 198 -1.09 4.72 -11.65
N PHE A 199 -2.03 5.54 -12.10
CA PHE A 199 -2.46 6.82 -11.52
C PHE A 199 -3.92 6.78 -11.08
N SER A 200 -4.30 7.78 -10.29
CA SER A 200 -5.63 7.97 -9.70
C SER A 200 -5.93 9.46 -9.57
N SER A 201 -7.22 9.81 -9.72
CA SER A 201 -7.76 11.14 -9.44
C SER A 201 -7.44 11.58 -8.02
N ARG A 202 -7.28 10.62 -7.08
CA ARG A 202 -6.84 10.83 -5.69
C ARG A 202 -5.63 11.76 -5.57
N TRP A 203 -4.77 11.76 -6.58
CA TRP A 203 -3.51 12.51 -6.59
C TRP A 203 -3.56 13.78 -7.45
N MET A 204 -4.65 14.05 -8.17
CA MET A 204 -4.70 15.09 -9.21
C MET A 204 -5.63 16.23 -8.79
N ARG A 205 -5.14 17.47 -8.73
CA ARG A 205 -5.98 18.65 -8.37
C ARG A 205 -7.18 18.80 -9.31
N ASP A 206 -6.97 18.54 -10.58
CA ASP A 206 -8.06 18.26 -11.53
C ASP A 206 -8.10 16.73 -11.76
N PRO A 207 -9.16 16.03 -11.31
CA PRO A 207 -9.35 14.59 -11.51
C PRO A 207 -9.19 14.06 -12.94
N LYS A 208 -9.17 14.93 -13.96
CA LYS A 208 -9.02 14.55 -15.37
C LYS A 208 -7.66 14.91 -15.98
N ASP A 209 -6.81 15.65 -15.27
CA ASP A 209 -5.54 16.13 -15.81
C ASP A 209 -4.34 15.63 -14.99
N LEU A 210 -3.56 14.71 -15.57
CA LEU A 210 -2.41 14.11 -14.90
C LEU A 210 -1.29 15.13 -14.65
N ARG A 211 -1.27 16.25 -15.36
CA ARG A 211 -0.30 17.34 -15.13
C ARG A 211 -0.48 17.99 -13.76
N THR A 212 -1.64 17.78 -13.12
CA THR A 212 -2.01 18.39 -11.84
C THR A 212 -1.70 17.49 -10.62
N LEU A 213 -0.84 16.48 -10.79
CA LEU A 213 -0.38 15.62 -9.70
C LEU A 213 0.18 16.44 -8.51
N GLU A 214 -0.31 16.13 -7.32
CA GLU A 214 0.09 16.75 -6.06
C GLU A 214 0.49 15.72 -4.99
N THR A 215 0.87 14.50 -5.38
CA THR A 215 1.18 13.36 -4.50
C THR A 215 2.14 13.72 -3.36
N THR A 216 3.21 14.47 -3.65
CA THR A 216 4.20 14.91 -2.65
C THR A 216 3.70 16.03 -1.74
N ASP A 217 2.57 16.64 -2.06
CA ASP A 217 1.92 17.67 -1.24
C ASP A 217 0.85 17.08 -0.30
N LEU A 218 0.60 15.77 -0.37
CA LEU A 218 -0.38 15.07 0.46
C LEU A 218 0.30 14.21 1.55
N ILE A 219 -0.37 14.12 2.69
CA ILE A 219 -0.19 13.11 3.74
C ILE A 219 -1.25 12.04 3.45
N PRO A 220 -0.86 10.86 2.95
CA PRO A 220 -1.81 9.81 2.60
C PRO A 220 -2.32 9.08 3.84
N VAL A 221 -3.63 8.88 3.94
CA VAL A 221 -4.23 8.23 5.11
C VAL A 221 -3.85 6.74 5.21
N ASP A 222 -3.68 6.08 4.07
CA ASP A 222 -3.26 4.68 3.98
C ASP A 222 -1.80 4.47 4.40
N LEU A 223 -0.86 5.29 3.90
CA LEU A 223 0.55 5.23 4.30
C LEU A 223 0.71 5.38 5.81
N ASN A 224 0.04 6.36 6.40
CA ASN A 224 0.14 6.62 7.84
C ASN A 224 -0.59 5.54 8.68
N SER A 225 -1.59 4.87 8.12
CA SER A 225 -2.20 3.70 8.75
C SER A 225 -1.25 2.49 8.74
N LEU A 226 -0.49 2.30 7.66
CA LEU A 226 0.52 1.25 7.54
C LEU A 226 1.69 1.48 8.50
N LEU A 227 2.19 2.71 8.60
CA LEU A 227 3.28 3.03 9.53
C LEU A 227 2.84 2.94 10.98
N TYR A 228 1.57 3.23 11.30
CA TYR A 228 1.01 2.94 12.62
C TYR A 228 1.07 1.44 12.92
N ASN A 229 0.69 0.60 11.96
CA ASN A 229 0.80 -0.85 12.10
C ASN A 229 2.25 -1.31 12.26
N ALA A 230 3.20 -0.72 11.53
CA ALA A 230 4.62 -1.01 11.67
C ALA A 230 5.14 -0.66 13.07
N GLU A 231 4.82 0.54 13.58
CA GLU A 231 5.21 0.97 14.92
C GLU A 231 4.62 0.05 16.01
N ARG A 232 3.34 -0.30 15.87
CA ARG A 232 2.65 -1.24 16.76
C ARG A 232 3.28 -2.63 16.76
N THR A 233 3.69 -3.11 15.58
CA THR A 233 4.30 -4.43 15.41
C THR A 233 5.71 -4.45 16.00
N ILE A 234 6.53 -3.44 15.71
CA ILE A 234 7.87 -3.30 16.29
C ILE A 234 7.79 -3.23 17.82
N ALA A 235 6.87 -2.44 18.38
CA ALA A 235 6.67 -2.38 19.82
C ALA A 235 6.33 -3.75 20.42
N ALA A 236 5.38 -4.48 19.84
CA ALA A 236 4.99 -5.81 20.32
C ALA A 236 6.14 -6.83 20.25
N TRP A 237 6.98 -6.77 19.23
CA TRP A 237 8.13 -7.69 19.06
C TRP A 237 9.29 -7.31 19.98
N ALA A 238 9.52 -6.02 20.21
CA ALA A 238 10.45 -5.52 21.21
C ALA A 238 10.11 -6.05 22.60
N PHE A 239 8.83 -6.03 22.97
CA PHE A 239 8.36 -6.58 24.25
C PHE A 239 8.58 -8.10 24.34
N ALA A 240 8.38 -8.84 23.25
CA ALA A 240 8.56 -10.30 23.22
C ALA A 240 10.03 -10.76 23.15
N ARG A 241 10.99 -9.87 22.88
CA ARG A 241 12.39 -10.22 22.58
C ARG A 241 13.06 -10.98 23.74
N ASN A 242 13.52 -12.21 23.45
CA ASN A 242 14.32 -13.07 24.33
C ASN A 242 13.75 -13.32 25.74
N GLY A 243 12.43 -13.20 25.92
CA GLY A 243 11.77 -13.37 27.23
C GLY A 243 12.15 -12.34 28.29
N ARG A 244 13.01 -11.37 27.97
CA ARG A 244 13.42 -10.26 28.84
C ARG A 244 12.80 -8.92 28.40
N GLY A 245 12.42 -8.81 27.13
CA GLY A 245 11.91 -7.58 26.53
C GLY A 245 13.00 -6.54 26.26
N ASP A 246 12.75 -5.67 25.29
CA ASP A 246 13.43 -4.39 25.10
C ASP A 246 12.45 -3.26 25.43
N ASP A 247 12.39 -2.93 26.71
CA ASP A 247 11.46 -1.96 27.28
C ASP A 247 11.63 -0.55 26.68
N THR A 248 12.88 -0.16 26.39
CA THR A 248 13.18 1.15 25.79
C THR A 248 12.64 1.23 24.39
N LEU A 249 12.89 0.20 23.57
CA LEU A 249 12.38 0.10 22.21
C LEU A 249 10.86 0.03 22.18
N PHE A 250 10.26 -0.78 23.06
CA PHE A 250 8.81 -0.91 23.22
C PHE A 250 8.16 0.45 23.52
N ARG A 251 8.61 1.17 24.55
CA ARG A 251 8.03 2.47 24.93
C ARG A 251 8.18 3.49 23.80
N ARG A 252 9.36 3.57 23.18
CA ARG A 252 9.63 4.47 22.05
C ARG A 252 8.65 4.25 20.89
N PHE A 253 8.46 3.00 20.47
CA PHE A 253 7.56 2.71 19.35
C PHE A 253 6.08 2.78 19.73
N LYS A 254 5.74 2.50 20.99
CA LYS A 254 4.38 2.73 21.50
C LYS A 254 4.01 4.21 21.45
N GLU A 255 4.89 5.10 21.92
CA GLU A 255 4.66 6.56 21.88
C GLU A 255 4.51 7.08 20.45
N ARG A 256 5.36 6.60 19.53
CA ARG A 256 5.26 6.92 18.09
C ARG A 256 3.93 6.46 17.49
N ALA A 257 3.53 5.22 17.77
CA ALA A 257 2.23 4.68 17.34
C ALA A 257 1.06 5.49 17.89
N ASP A 258 1.10 5.88 19.17
CA ASP A 258 0.03 6.67 19.78
C ASP A 258 -0.06 8.07 19.13
N ALA A 259 1.07 8.74 18.91
CA ALA A 259 1.11 10.04 18.22
C ALA A 259 0.59 9.95 16.77
N ARG A 260 1.04 8.94 16.01
CA ARG A 260 0.57 8.72 14.63
C ARG A 260 -0.91 8.38 14.57
N ARG A 261 -1.40 7.59 15.52
CA ARG A 261 -2.83 7.27 15.63
C ARG A 261 -3.66 8.56 15.76
N GLN A 262 -3.24 9.50 16.61
CA GLN A 262 -3.93 10.79 16.73
C GLN A 262 -3.89 11.59 15.43
N ALA A 263 -2.74 11.61 14.75
CA ALA A 263 -2.63 12.30 13.46
C ALA A 263 -3.57 11.71 12.39
N VAL A 264 -3.68 10.37 12.30
CA VAL A 264 -4.62 9.71 11.37
C VAL A 264 -6.08 9.96 11.78
N LEU A 265 -6.39 9.94 13.08
CA LEU A 265 -7.74 10.28 13.58
C LEU A 265 -8.14 11.71 13.23
N ALA A 266 -7.19 12.66 13.18
CA ALA A 266 -7.42 14.03 12.73
C ALA A 266 -7.65 14.16 11.22
N MET A 267 -7.46 13.09 10.44
CA MET A 267 -7.78 13.03 9.01
C MET A 267 -9.23 12.60 8.71
N TYR A 268 -10.01 12.36 9.75
CA TYR A 268 -11.44 12.11 9.67
C TYR A 268 -12.22 13.44 9.64
N ASP A 269 -13.07 13.64 8.66
CA ASP A 269 -14.05 14.73 8.66
C ASP A 269 -15.38 14.25 9.29
N PRO A 270 -15.79 14.81 10.45
CA PRO A 270 -17.06 14.46 11.09
C PRO A 270 -18.29 14.82 10.25
N LYS A 271 -18.22 15.83 9.38
CA LYS A 271 -19.34 16.25 8.54
C LYS A 271 -19.56 15.25 7.40
N ALA A 272 -18.50 14.93 6.65
CA ALA A 272 -18.56 13.90 5.60
C ALA A 272 -18.66 12.47 6.16
N GLY A 273 -18.27 12.24 7.42
CA GLY A 273 -18.26 10.92 8.05
C GLY A 273 -17.23 9.97 7.44
N PHE A 274 -16.05 10.49 7.09
CA PHE A 274 -15.06 9.76 6.29
C PHE A 274 -13.63 10.20 6.55
N PHE A 275 -12.67 9.34 6.22
CA PHE A 275 -11.24 9.69 6.23
C PHE A 275 -10.78 10.18 4.85
N PHE A 276 -9.88 11.15 4.84
CA PHE A 276 -9.33 11.73 3.61
C PHE A 276 -7.83 11.92 3.73
N ASP A 277 -7.14 12.07 2.60
CA ASP A 277 -5.77 12.57 2.62
C ASP A 277 -5.74 14.04 3.06
N ARG A 278 -4.59 14.52 3.56
CA ARG A 278 -4.44 15.89 4.06
C ARG A 278 -3.31 16.61 3.35
N ARG A 279 -3.52 17.85 2.92
CA ARG A 279 -2.43 18.70 2.40
C ARG A 279 -1.56 19.15 3.56
N TRP A 280 -0.27 18.84 3.54
CA TRP A 280 0.60 19.13 4.70
C TRP A 280 0.85 20.62 4.90
N ARG A 281 0.84 21.43 3.83
CA ARG A 281 1.08 22.88 3.90
C ARG A 281 -0.13 23.65 4.43
N SER A 282 -1.32 23.39 3.88
CA SER A 282 -2.55 24.10 4.24
C SER A 282 -3.33 23.44 5.37
N ALA A 283 -2.93 22.23 5.79
CA ALA A 283 -3.65 21.39 6.74
C ALA A 283 -5.07 20.99 6.30
N GLU A 284 -5.46 21.28 5.06
CA GLU A 284 -6.78 21.00 4.49
C GLU A 284 -6.97 19.50 4.20
N LEU A 285 -8.15 18.97 4.51
CA LEU A 285 -8.57 17.64 4.07
C LEU A 285 -9.00 17.68 2.60
N VAL A 286 -8.55 16.70 1.83
CA VAL A 286 -8.87 16.54 0.41
C VAL A 286 -10.26 15.90 0.26
N THR A 287 -11.30 16.67 0.60
CA THR A 287 -12.69 16.16 0.72
C THR A 287 -13.42 16.03 -0.61
N ASP A 288 -12.92 16.71 -1.65
CA ASP A 288 -13.46 16.80 -3.00
C ASP A 288 -13.23 15.53 -3.84
N ARG A 289 -12.31 14.65 -3.44
CA ARG A 289 -12.01 13.40 -4.15
C ARG A 289 -11.86 12.19 -3.20
N PRO A 290 -12.97 11.72 -2.60
CA PRO A 290 -12.95 10.57 -1.70
C PRO A 290 -12.50 9.29 -2.43
N SER A 291 -11.76 8.42 -1.73
CA SER A 291 -11.22 7.16 -2.27
C SER A 291 -11.35 6.01 -1.27
N LEU A 292 -11.13 4.77 -1.74
CA LEU A 292 -11.05 3.60 -0.87
C LEU A 292 -9.88 3.60 0.12
N ALA A 293 -8.96 4.57 0.07
CA ALA A 293 -7.92 4.71 1.08
C ALA A 293 -8.48 4.87 2.51
N ALA A 294 -9.72 5.36 2.64
CA ALA A 294 -10.43 5.43 3.92
C ALA A 294 -10.71 4.06 4.57
N ALA A 295 -10.56 2.95 3.83
CA ALA A 295 -10.60 1.61 4.41
C ALA A 295 -9.37 1.30 5.27
N ALA A 296 -8.22 1.93 5.03
CA ALA A 296 -6.99 1.60 5.73
C ALA A 296 -7.05 1.88 7.25
N PRO A 297 -7.58 3.02 7.74
CA PRO A 297 -7.81 3.23 9.18
C PRO A 297 -8.73 2.19 9.82
N LEU A 298 -9.67 1.61 9.05
CA LEU A 298 -10.52 0.53 9.54
C LEU A 298 -9.72 -0.78 9.58
N TYR A 299 -9.05 -1.14 8.48
CA TYR A 299 -8.25 -2.36 8.37
C TYR A 299 -7.12 -2.47 9.39
N PHE A 300 -6.56 -1.33 9.82
CA PHE A 300 -5.52 -1.28 10.86
C PHE A 300 -6.04 -0.89 12.26
N GLY A 301 -7.36 -0.72 12.42
CA GLY A 301 -7.99 -0.61 13.75
C GLY A 301 -7.74 0.72 14.43
N ILE A 302 -7.50 1.76 13.63
CA ILE A 302 -7.20 3.11 14.09
C ILE A 302 -8.48 3.83 14.47
N ALA A 303 -9.50 3.74 13.61
CA ALA A 303 -10.77 4.44 13.78
C ALA A 303 -11.46 4.05 15.11
N THR A 304 -12.21 4.98 15.69
CA THR A 304 -13.13 4.64 16.79
C THR A 304 -14.33 3.85 16.27
N ASP A 305 -15.05 3.15 17.15
CA ASP A 305 -16.25 2.40 16.76
C ASP A 305 -17.28 3.25 16.00
N ALA A 306 -17.50 4.48 16.47
CA ALA A 306 -18.43 5.41 15.83
C ALA A 306 -17.93 5.87 14.44
N GLN A 307 -16.63 6.15 14.31
CA GLN A 307 -16.03 6.50 13.02
C GLN A 307 -16.10 5.32 12.05
N GLY A 308 -15.68 4.12 12.48
CA GLY A 308 -15.68 2.94 11.63
C GLY A 308 -17.06 2.57 11.11
N LYS A 309 -18.11 2.66 11.94
CA LYS A 309 -19.50 2.46 11.51
C LYS A 309 -19.96 3.49 10.48
N ARG A 310 -19.61 4.77 10.67
CA ARG A 310 -19.95 5.85 9.71
C ARG A 310 -19.19 5.72 8.39
N VAL A 311 -17.90 5.41 8.45
CA VAL A 311 -17.08 5.15 7.26
C VAL A 311 -17.61 3.94 6.50
N ALA A 312 -17.94 2.84 7.19
CA ALA A 312 -18.53 1.66 6.56
C ALA A 312 -19.87 1.96 5.87
N ALA A 313 -20.74 2.75 6.51
CA ALA A 313 -22.00 3.18 5.90
C ALA A 313 -21.76 4.04 4.63
N ARG A 314 -20.76 4.92 4.64
CA ARG A 314 -20.40 5.70 3.47
C ARG A 314 -19.75 4.85 2.37
N LEU A 315 -18.89 3.89 2.71
CA LEU A 315 -18.32 2.93 1.78
C LEU A 315 -19.42 2.13 1.06
N GLU A 316 -20.42 1.64 1.81
CA GLU A 316 -21.58 0.97 1.22
C GLU A 316 -22.36 1.87 0.27
N ARG A 317 -22.66 3.11 0.69
CA ARG A 317 -23.48 4.03 -0.09
C ARG A 317 -22.77 4.50 -1.37
N ASP A 318 -21.51 4.91 -1.24
CA ASP A 318 -20.82 5.63 -2.31
C ASP A 318 -19.96 4.69 -3.17
N PHE A 319 -19.36 3.65 -2.60
CA PHE A 319 -18.31 2.87 -3.27
C PHE A 319 -18.72 1.44 -3.64
N LEU A 320 -19.67 0.82 -2.94
CA LEU A 320 -20.10 -0.54 -3.26
C LEU A 320 -20.95 -0.57 -4.53
N LYS A 321 -20.43 -1.17 -5.59
CA LYS A 321 -21.06 -1.37 -6.90
C LYS A 321 -21.51 -2.83 -7.07
N PRO A 322 -22.20 -3.21 -8.17
CA PRO A 322 -22.66 -4.59 -8.36
C PRO A 322 -21.56 -5.65 -8.34
N GLY A 323 -20.33 -5.29 -8.72
CA GLY A 323 -19.18 -6.18 -8.80
C GLY A 323 -18.20 -6.13 -7.62
N GLY A 324 -18.38 -5.24 -6.64
CA GLY A 324 -17.40 -4.97 -5.59
C GLY A 324 -17.28 -3.48 -5.27
N PHE A 325 -16.27 -3.09 -4.51
CA PHE A 325 -15.97 -1.70 -4.23
C PHE A 325 -15.16 -1.06 -5.37
N VAL A 326 -15.65 0.08 -5.88
CA VAL A 326 -14.91 0.88 -6.87
C VAL A 326 -13.80 1.66 -6.20
N THR A 327 -12.62 1.82 -6.82
CA THR A 327 -11.46 2.50 -6.20
C THR A 327 -11.73 3.97 -5.86
N THR A 328 -12.33 4.70 -6.80
CA THR A 328 -12.89 6.04 -6.62
C THR A 328 -14.19 6.16 -7.41
N ASN A 329 -14.98 7.19 -7.15
CA ASN A 329 -16.18 7.48 -7.93
C ASN A 329 -15.92 8.36 -9.17
N PHE A 330 -14.66 8.57 -9.55
CA PHE A 330 -14.29 9.36 -10.72
C PHE A 330 -14.02 8.45 -11.91
N ALA A 331 -14.56 8.81 -13.08
CA ALA A 331 -14.18 8.19 -14.36
C ALA A 331 -13.09 9.03 -15.03
N SER A 332 -11.90 9.07 -14.42
CA SER A 332 -10.77 9.89 -14.87
C SER A 332 -10.08 9.34 -16.13
N GLY A 333 -10.31 8.07 -16.46
CA GLY A 333 -9.54 7.32 -17.45
C GLY A 333 -8.26 6.69 -16.88
N GLN A 334 -7.91 6.96 -15.62
CA GLN A 334 -6.78 6.33 -14.94
C GLN A 334 -7.18 4.98 -14.33
N GLN A 335 -6.19 4.11 -14.09
CA GLN A 335 -6.47 2.73 -13.70
C GLN A 335 -6.90 2.54 -12.23
N TRP A 336 -6.47 3.44 -11.33
CA TRP A 336 -6.85 3.41 -9.91
C TRP A 336 -8.02 4.35 -9.64
N ASP A 337 -9.06 4.24 -10.46
CA ASP A 337 -10.29 5.03 -10.42
C ASP A 337 -11.47 4.21 -10.95
N GLY A 338 -12.67 4.76 -10.84
CA GLY A 338 -13.85 4.17 -11.44
C GLY A 338 -13.71 3.98 -12.95
N PRO A 339 -14.18 2.84 -13.50
CA PRO A 339 -15.03 1.84 -12.86
C PRO A 339 -14.26 0.67 -12.22
N ASN A 340 -12.94 0.77 -12.06
CA ASN A 340 -12.12 -0.37 -11.62
C ASN A 340 -12.27 -0.63 -10.12
N GLY A 341 -12.37 -1.91 -9.77
CA GLY A 341 -12.11 -2.47 -8.45
C GLY A 341 -10.84 -3.30 -8.48
N TRP A 342 -10.10 -3.27 -7.38
CA TRP A 342 -8.77 -3.89 -7.25
C TRP A 342 -8.75 -4.88 -6.10
N PRO A 343 -8.26 -6.12 -6.30
CA PRO A 343 -8.18 -7.14 -5.24
C PRO A 343 -7.64 -6.65 -3.88
N PRO A 344 -6.53 -5.88 -3.80
CA PRO A 344 -6.03 -5.39 -2.52
C PRO A 344 -7.02 -4.48 -1.80
N LEU A 345 -7.71 -3.59 -2.52
CA LEU A 345 -8.65 -2.64 -1.93
C LEU A 345 -9.96 -3.30 -1.52
N GLU A 346 -10.40 -4.30 -2.27
CA GLU A 346 -11.54 -5.15 -1.88
C GLU A 346 -11.25 -5.82 -0.53
N TRP A 347 -10.08 -6.47 -0.39
CA TRP A 347 -9.70 -7.13 0.86
C TRP A 347 -9.63 -6.16 2.04
N LEU A 348 -8.91 -5.04 1.89
CA LEU A 348 -8.79 -4.02 2.94
C LEU A 348 -10.17 -3.49 3.36
N THR A 349 -11.05 -3.25 2.40
CA THR A 349 -12.39 -2.69 2.67
C THR A 349 -13.28 -3.71 3.35
N ILE A 350 -13.32 -4.96 2.86
CA ILE A 350 -14.14 -6.05 3.41
C ILE A 350 -13.73 -6.34 4.86
N GLU A 351 -12.44 -6.55 5.12
CA GLU A 351 -11.95 -6.84 6.47
C GLU A 351 -12.02 -5.61 7.38
N GLY A 352 -11.80 -4.42 6.81
CA GLY A 352 -11.95 -3.16 7.52
C GLY A 352 -13.38 -2.96 8.04
N VAL A 353 -14.39 -3.07 7.19
CA VAL A 353 -15.79 -2.89 7.64
C VAL A 353 -16.24 -4.01 8.58
N ARG A 354 -15.76 -5.25 8.36
CA ARG A 354 -16.04 -6.37 9.27
C ARG A 354 -15.56 -6.09 10.70
N ARG A 355 -14.35 -5.53 10.86
CA ARG A 355 -13.80 -5.17 12.18
C ARG A 355 -14.71 -4.24 12.98
N TYR A 356 -15.50 -3.40 12.31
CA TYR A 356 -16.38 -2.41 12.96
C TYR A 356 -17.84 -2.87 13.02
N GLY A 357 -18.07 -4.18 13.01
CA GLY A 357 -19.39 -4.78 13.21
C GLY A 357 -20.30 -4.75 11.98
N ARG A 358 -19.78 -4.44 10.79
CA ARG A 358 -20.52 -4.49 9.52
C ARG A 358 -20.20 -5.76 8.73
N GLY A 359 -20.35 -6.90 9.39
CA GLY A 359 -20.19 -8.22 8.76
C GLY A 359 -21.15 -8.45 7.59
N ASP A 360 -22.37 -7.91 7.70
CA ASP A 360 -23.39 -7.90 6.64
C ASP A 360 -22.87 -7.26 5.34
N LEU A 361 -22.20 -6.11 5.45
CA LEU A 361 -21.60 -5.41 4.32
C LEU A 361 -20.40 -6.17 3.77
N ALA A 362 -19.55 -6.68 4.66
CA ALA A 362 -18.38 -7.46 4.27
C ALA A 362 -18.77 -8.70 3.45
N ASP A 363 -19.76 -9.48 3.92
CA ASP A 363 -20.25 -10.68 3.23
C ASP A 363 -20.92 -10.34 1.89
N LYS A 364 -21.73 -9.27 1.86
CA LYS A 364 -22.36 -8.76 0.62
C LYS A 364 -21.32 -8.33 -0.41
N ALA A 365 -20.28 -7.61 -0.01
CA ALA A 365 -19.22 -7.17 -0.90
C ALA A 365 -18.37 -8.35 -1.41
N ALA A 366 -17.98 -9.26 -0.52
CA ALA A 366 -17.26 -10.49 -0.89
C ALA A 366 -18.05 -11.34 -1.89
N GLY A 367 -19.35 -11.51 -1.68
CA GLY A 367 -20.22 -12.24 -2.62
C GLY A 367 -20.27 -11.60 -4.01
N ARG A 368 -20.37 -10.26 -4.08
CA ARG A 368 -20.35 -9.52 -5.36
C ARG A 368 -19.02 -9.67 -6.09
N TRP A 369 -17.92 -9.50 -5.37
CA TRP A 369 -16.57 -9.63 -5.90
C TRP A 369 -16.31 -11.03 -6.44
N LEU A 370 -16.57 -12.07 -5.64
CA LEU A 370 -16.35 -13.45 -6.04
C LEU A 370 -17.23 -13.86 -7.23
N ALA A 371 -18.47 -13.36 -7.32
CA ALA A 371 -19.32 -13.61 -8.48
C ALA A 371 -18.77 -12.98 -9.77
N LEU A 372 -18.18 -11.77 -9.67
CA LEU A 372 -17.51 -11.12 -10.81
C LEU A 372 -16.26 -11.90 -11.23
N LEU A 373 -15.44 -12.34 -10.27
CA LEU A 373 -14.25 -13.15 -10.54
C LEU A 373 -14.62 -14.48 -11.22
N ASP A 374 -15.60 -15.21 -10.67
CA ASP A 374 -16.04 -16.50 -11.22
C ASP A 374 -16.59 -16.35 -12.65
N ARG A 375 -17.42 -15.32 -12.88
CA ARG A 375 -17.92 -15.01 -14.23
C ARG A 375 -16.79 -14.74 -15.22
N THR A 376 -15.84 -13.88 -14.84
CA THR A 376 -14.71 -13.51 -15.69
C THR A 376 -13.83 -14.72 -15.99
N TYR A 377 -13.56 -15.53 -14.96
CA TYR A 377 -12.79 -16.76 -15.10
C TYR A 377 -13.49 -17.77 -16.01
N ARG A 378 -14.80 -17.99 -15.87
CA ARG A 378 -15.56 -18.87 -16.77
C ARG A 378 -15.57 -18.39 -18.22
N ALA A 379 -15.59 -17.08 -18.43
CA ALA A 379 -15.61 -16.50 -19.77
C ALA A 379 -14.23 -16.53 -20.47
N THR A 380 -13.14 -16.41 -19.71
CA THR A 380 -11.79 -16.16 -20.28
C THR A 380 -10.76 -17.24 -19.95
N GLY A 381 -11.03 -18.08 -18.97
CA GLY A 381 -10.05 -19.00 -18.37
C GLY A 381 -8.95 -18.32 -17.56
N ARG A 382 -9.07 -17.01 -17.25
CA ARG A 382 -8.03 -16.20 -16.61
C ARG A 382 -8.57 -15.38 -15.44
N MET A 383 -7.67 -15.03 -14.53
CA MET A 383 -7.87 -13.97 -13.55
C MET A 383 -7.12 -12.73 -14.02
N MET A 384 -7.75 -11.56 -13.86
CA MET A 384 -7.23 -10.27 -14.30
C MET A 384 -6.64 -9.48 -13.13
N GLU A 385 -5.83 -8.48 -13.47
CA GLU A 385 -5.20 -7.51 -12.55
C GLU A 385 -6.26 -6.68 -11.78
N LYS A 386 -7.31 -6.25 -12.49
CA LYS A 386 -8.42 -5.41 -12.01
C LYS A 386 -9.70 -5.70 -12.78
N TYR A 387 -10.84 -5.29 -12.23
CA TYR A 387 -12.16 -5.62 -12.79
C TYR A 387 -13.07 -4.40 -12.85
N ASP A 388 -13.92 -4.31 -13.87
CA ASP A 388 -15.00 -3.31 -13.93
C ASP A 388 -16.11 -3.71 -12.95
N VAL A 389 -16.15 -3.06 -11.78
CA VAL A 389 -17.12 -3.38 -10.73
C VAL A 389 -18.48 -2.71 -10.93
N VAL A 390 -18.58 -1.80 -11.91
CA VAL A 390 -19.82 -1.10 -12.25
C VAL A 390 -20.61 -1.91 -13.29
N ASN A 391 -19.98 -2.26 -14.41
CA ASN A 391 -20.56 -3.05 -15.48
C ASN A 391 -20.02 -4.49 -15.48
N THR A 392 -20.66 -5.32 -14.67
CA THR A 392 -20.27 -6.74 -14.51
C THR A 392 -20.53 -7.61 -15.74
N ASN A 393 -21.22 -7.09 -16.76
CA ASN A 393 -21.51 -7.80 -18.01
C ASN A 393 -20.57 -7.41 -19.16
N LYS A 394 -19.67 -6.45 -18.94
CA LYS A 394 -18.68 -6.05 -19.93
C LYS A 394 -17.80 -7.27 -20.24
N LYS A 395 -17.69 -7.61 -21.54
CA LYS A 395 -16.80 -8.69 -21.97
C LYS A 395 -15.35 -8.29 -21.63
N ALA A 396 -14.65 -9.21 -20.98
CA ALA A 396 -13.28 -9.06 -20.52
C ALA A 396 -12.27 -8.99 -21.68
#